data_AF-A0AAD9G8E6-F1
#
_entry.id   AF-A0AAD9G8E6-F1
#
_cell.length_a   1.000
_cell.length_b   1.000
_cell.length_c   1.000
_cell.angle_alpha   90.00
_cell.angle_beta   90.00
_cell.angle_gamma   90.00
#
_symmetry.space_group_name_H-M   'P 1'
#
loop_
_entity.id
_entity.type
_entity.pdbx_description
1 polymer ?
#
loop_
_entity_poly.entity_id
_entity_poly.type
_entity_poly.pdbx_seq_one_letter_code
_entity_poly.pdbx_strand_id
1 'polypeptide(L)'
;MADDLENVPGLRMFREPAKWPTFYPTYKKIKCRSKLPLSGSVTGTGQDTRWAQHVYQTEYREPFYKGGRVRERVPGWCDRILFCSRPNSVWMENLEVEQVACSDASRGRSSFSSDAVRDNYRALNDDLRGSDHSPVSCTFLWAVQR
;
A
#
# COMPACT_ATOMS: atom_id res chain seq x y z
N MET A 1 -7.67 7.82 -6.46
CA MET A 1 -6.27 8.25 -6.69
C MET A 1 -5.92 8.32 -8.15
N ALA A 2 -6.08 7.27 -8.97
CA ALA A 2 -5.91 7.43 -10.43
C ALA A 2 -6.82 8.56 -10.95
N ASP A 3 -8.09 8.52 -10.55
CA ASP A 3 -9.05 9.59 -10.86
C ASP A 3 -8.64 10.94 -10.26
N ASP A 4 -8.05 10.97 -9.06
CA ASP A 4 -7.64 12.23 -8.43
C ASP A 4 -6.43 12.84 -9.15
N LEU A 5 -5.49 12.03 -9.63
CA LEU A 5 -4.36 12.47 -10.44
C LEU A 5 -4.85 13.12 -11.75
N GLU A 6 -5.92 12.61 -12.34
CA GLU A 6 -6.50 13.16 -13.56
C GLU A 6 -7.35 14.43 -13.29
N ASN A 7 -8.15 14.41 -12.23
CA ASN A 7 -9.22 15.39 -12.03
C ASN A 7 -8.86 16.52 -11.06
N VAL A 8 -7.89 16.34 -10.15
CA VAL A 8 -7.48 17.39 -9.21
C VAL A 8 -6.33 18.19 -9.83
N PRO A 9 -6.51 19.48 -10.17
CA PRO A 9 -5.50 20.24 -10.91
C PRO A 9 -4.11 20.25 -10.27
N GLY A 10 -4.04 20.34 -8.93
CA GLY A 10 -2.77 20.31 -8.19
C GLY A 10 -2.04 18.97 -8.20
N LEU A 11 -2.70 17.88 -8.60
CA LEU A 11 -2.15 16.53 -8.59
C LEU A 11 -1.76 16.01 -9.99
N ARG A 12 -2.17 16.68 -11.06
CA ARG A 12 -1.90 16.26 -12.45
C ARG A 12 -0.43 16.09 -12.81
N MET A 13 0.45 16.81 -12.11
CA MET A 13 1.90 16.75 -12.33
C MET A 13 2.57 15.61 -11.54
N PHE A 14 1.84 14.98 -10.63
CA PHE A 14 2.35 13.91 -9.80
C PHE A 14 2.09 12.55 -10.43
N ARG A 15 2.97 11.61 -10.11
CA ARG A 15 2.85 10.19 -10.43
C ARG A 15 2.82 9.42 -9.13
N GLU A 16 2.06 8.34 -9.11
CA GLU A 16 2.13 7.35 -8.04
C GLU A 16 2.85 6.11 -8.58
N PRO A 17 3.85 5.57 -7.87
CA PRO A 17 4.48 4.31 -8.25
C PRO A 17 3.46 3.15 -8.29
N ALA A 18 3.76 2.13 -9.08
CA ALA A 18 2.98 0.90 -9.09
C ALA A 18 3.06 0.23 -7.72
N LYS A 19 1.91 -0.09 -7.12
CA LYS A 19 1.88 -0.76 -5.82
C LYS A 19 2.41 -2.18 -5.92
N TRP A 20 3.22 -2.59 -4.94
CA TRP A 20 3.63 -3.98 -4.79
C TRP A 20 2.41 -4.92 -4.69
N PRO A 21 2.48 -6.19 -5.15
CA PRO A 21 1.34 -7.12 -5.09
C PRO A 21 0.70 -7.31 -3.71
N THR A 22 1.50 -7.20 -2.64
CA THR A 22 1.05 -7.29 -1.25
C THR A 22 0.78 -5.92 -0.62
N PHE A 23 0.59 -4.86 -1.41
CA PHE A 23 0.19 -3.53 -0.92
C PHE A 23 -1.31 -3.50 -0.58
N TYR A 24 -1.65 -4.09 0.55
CA TYR A 24 -3.03 -4.10 1.04
C TYR A 24 -3.44 -2.72 1.60
N PRO A 25 -4.75 -2.46 1.78
CA PRO A 25 -5.22 -1.25 2.45
C PRO A 25 -4.43 -1.01 3.75
N THR A 26 -3.95 0.20 3.95
CA THR A 26 -3.05 0.54 5.06
C THR A 26 -3.82 0.87 6.33
N TYR A 27 -5.07 1.33 6.19
CA TYR A 27 -6.01 1.69 7.25
C TYR A 27 -7.33 0.92 7.03
N LYS A 28 -8.18 0.64 8.01
CA LYS A 28 -8.10 0.80 9.46
C LYS A 28 -7.77 -0.54 10.09
N LYS A 29 -6.51 -0.79 10.42
CA LYS A 29 -6.10 -2.11 10.91
C LYS A 29 -6.31 -2.26 12.42
N ILE A 30 -6.55 -3.50 12.85
CA ILE A 30 -6.57 -3.84 14.27
C ILE A 30 -5.15 -3.74 14.81
N LYS A 31 -4.97 -2.94 15.86
CA LYS A 31 -3.68 -2.77 16.56
C LYS A 31 -3.32 -4.06 17.28
N CYS A 32 -2.03 -4.38 17.34
CA CYS A 32 -1.47 -5.57 17.99
C CYS A 32 -2.07 -6.91 17.52
N ARG A 33 -2.71 -6.95 16.34
CA ARG A 33 -3.27 -8.17 15.74
C ARG A 33 -2.19 -9.24 15.53
N SER A 34 -2.57 -10.51 15.43
CA SER A 34 -1.64 -11.60 15.06
C SER A 34 -1.09 -11.43 13.64
N LYS A 35 0.14 -11.92 13.41
CA LYS A 35 0.72 -11.96 12.07
C LYS A 35 -0.07 -12.97 11.25
N LEU A 36 -0.50 -12.60 10.06
CA LEU A 36 -1.14 -13.56 9.18
C LEU A 36 -0.07 -14.32 8.38
N PRO A 37 -0.29 -15.59 8.06
CA PRO A 37 0.49 -16.26 7.02
C PRO A 37 0.38 -15.48 5.71
N LEU A 38 1.49 -15.41 4.96
CA LEU A 38 1.60 -14.68 3.69
C LEU A 38 0.49 -15.03 2.66
N SER A 39 -0.14 -16.20 2.80
CA SER A 39 -1.27 -16.65 1.98
C SER A 39 -2.59 -15.92 2.25
N GLY A 40 -2.64 -14.95 3.16
CA GLY A 40 -3.89 -14.28 3.54
C GLY A 40 -4.92 -15.26 4.11
N SER A 41 -4.47 -16.29 4.82
CA SER A 41 -5.33 -17.31 5.41
C SER A 41 -4.70 -17.78 6.71
N VAL A 42 -5.47 -17.85 7.80
CA VAL A 42 -4.96 -18.32 9.10
C VAL A 42 -4.47 -19.78 9.03
N THR A 43 -4.87 -20.53 8.01
CA THR A 43 -4.50 -21.93 7.76
C THR A 43 -3.39 -22.11 6.73
N GLY A 44 -2.87 -21.04 6.10
CA GLY A 44 -1.83 -21.13 5.07
C GLY A 44 -2.29 -21.63 3.70
N THR A 45 -3.60 -21.94 3.53
CA THR A 45 -4.13 -22.61 2.33
C THR A 45 -4.75 -21.66 1.29
N GLY A 46 -4.86 -20.36 1.61
CA GLY A 46 -5.49 -19.36 0.74
C GLY A 46 -7.01 -19.51 0.57
N GLN A 47 -7.64 -20.45 1.28
CA GLN A 47 -9.10 -20.67 1.21
C GLN A 47 -9.90 -19.85 2.22
N ASP A 48 -9.24 -19.29 3.22
CA ASP A 48 -9.91 -18.42 4.17
C ASP A 48 -10.11 -17.02 3.58
N THR A 49 -11.34 -16.75 3.15
CA THR A 49 -11.75 -15.44 2.63
C THR A 49 -12.01 -14.41 3.72
N ARG A 50 -11.96 -14.79 5.00
CA ARG A 50 -12.29 -13.92 6.15
C ARG A 50 -11.07 -13.23 6.76
N TRP A 51 -9.87 -13.42 6.22
CA TRP A 51 -8.64 -12.80 6.72
C TRP A 51 -8.76 -11.28 6.90
N ALA A 52 -9.52 -10.60 6.03
CA ALA A 52 -9.73 -9.17 6.11
C ALA A 52 -10.44 -8.77 7.43
N GLN A 53 -11.34 -9.60 7.95
CA GLN A 53 -12.03 -9.38 9.23
C GLN A 53 -11.07 -9.50 10.43
N HIS A 54 -9.97 -10.25 10.28
CA HIS A 54 -8.93 -10.37 11.28
C HIS A 54 -7.86 -9.25 11.20
N VAL A 55 -7.79 -8.55 10.07
CA VAL A 55 -6.82 -7.47 9.85
C VAL A 55 -7.42 -6.11 10.10
N TYR A 56 -8.67 -5.90 9.67
CA TYR A 56 -9.28 -4.59 9.60
C TYR A 56 -10.41 -4.44 10.61
N GLN A 57 -10.45 -3.27 11.25
CA GLN A 57 -11.57 -2.84 12.06
C GLN A 57 -12.61 -2.18 11.15
N THR A 58 -13.61 -2.96 10.74
CA THR A 58 -14.72 -2.49 9.92
C THR A 58 -15.81 -1.79 10.72
N GLU A 59 -15.92 -2.08 12.02
CA GLU A 59 -16.85 -1.41 12.94
C GLU A 59 -16.08 -0.59 13.98
N TYR A 60 -16.39 0.70 14.04
CA TYR A 60 -15.73 1.63 14.94
C TYR A 60 -16.74 2.47 15.71
N ARG A 61 -16.61 2.49 17.03
CA ARG A 61 -17.36 3.39 17.90
C ARG A 61 -16.70 4.77 17.89
N GLU A 62 -17.44 5.76 17.41
CA GLU A 62 -17.00 7.15 17.42
C GLU A 62 -16.77 7.62 18.86
N PRO A 63 -15.80 8.52 19.12
CA PRO A 63 -15.65 9.15 20.42
C PRO A 63 -16.95 9.83 20.85
N PHE A 64 -17.19 9.94 22.16
CA PHE A 64 -18.43 10.52 22.69
C PHE A 64 -18.71 11.93 22.15
N TYR A 65 -17.67 12.74 21.98
CA TYR A 65 -17.79 14.11 21.44
C TYR A 65 -18.14 14.17 19.94
N LYS A 66 -18.13 13.03 19.23
CA LYS A 66 -18.63 12.86 17.86
C LYS A 66 -20.00 12.15 17.82
N GLY A 67 -20.67 12.00 18.96
CA GLY A 67 -21.99 11.38 19.09
C GLY A 67 -21.97 9.91 19.53
N GLY A 68 -20.80 9.30 19.74
CA GLY A 68 -20.68 7.98 20.37
C GLY A 68 -21.24 6.80 19.56
N ARG A 69 -21.63 7.01 18.30
CA ARG A 69 -22.29 6.03 17.44
C ARG A 69 -21.31 5.00 16.91
N VAL A 70 -21.79 3.78 16.66
CA VAL A 70 -21.04 2.78 15.90
C VAL A 70 -21.18 3.10 14.42
N ARG A 71 -20.05 3.14 13.71
CA ARG A 71 -19.99 3.37 12.27
C ARG A 71 -19.23 2.25 11.59
N GLU A 72 -19.72 1.89 10.41
CA GLU A 72 -18.99 1.02 9.49
C GLU A 72 -17.95 1.84 8.72
N ARG A 73 -16.78 1.24 8.51
CA ARG A 73 -15.67 1.82 7.74
C ARG A 73 -15.08 0.76 6.82
N VAL A 74 -14.89 1.15 5.56
CA VAL A 74 -14.22 0.33 4.58
C VAL A 74 -12.70 0.51 4.73
N PRO A 75 -11.90 -0.57 4.69
CA PRO A 75 -10.45 -0.47 4.62
C PRO A 75 -10.01 0.43 3.45
N GLY A 76 -9.05 1.32 3.70
CA GLY A 76 -8.60 2.32 2.74
C GLY A 76 -7.08 2.38 2.60
N TRP A 77 -6.62 2.80 1.43
CA TRP A 77 -5.24 3.17 1.14
C TRP A 77 -5.04 4.66 1.42
N CYS A 78 -5.06 5.01 2.72
CA CYS A 78 -4.94 6.39 3.18
C CYS A 78 -3.50 6.91 3.11
N ASP A 79 -2.52 6.02 3.18
CA ASP A 79 -1.09 6.36 3.23
C ASP A 79 -0.48 6.15 1.84
N ARG A 80 0.03 7.23 1.22
CA ARG A 80 0.42 7.27 -0.19
C ARG A 80 1.69 8.08 -0.40
N ILE A 81 2.51 7.65 -1.35
CA ILE A 81 3.70 8.38 -1.79
C ILE A 81 3.52 8.73 -3.26
N LEU A 82 3.55 10.03 -3.56
CA LEU A 82 3.51 10.55 -4.92
C LEU A 82 4.78 11.33 -5.19
N PHE A 83 5.21 11.38 -6.44
CA PHE A 83 6.41 12.09 -6.84
C PHE A 83 6.19 12.85 -8.15
N CYS A 84 6.88 13.97 -8.30
CA CYS A 84 6.94 14.72 -9.55
C CYS A 84 8.35 15.26 -9.75
N SER A 85 8.79 15.30 -10.99
CA SER A 85 10.00 16.01 -11.40
C SER A 85 9.60 17.30 -12.09
N ARG A 86 10.48 18.30 -12.13
CA ARG A 86 10.21 19.54 -12.85
C ARG A 86 9.92 19.24 -14.33
N PRO A 87 8.74 19.63 -14.86
CA PRO A 87 8.39 19.40 -16.25
C PRO A 87 9.37 20.11 -17.18
N ASN A 88 9.66 19.51 -18.34
CA ASN A 88 10.51 20.09 -19.38
C ASN A 88 11.91 20.51 -18.88
N SER A 89 12.40 19.87 -17.82
CA SER A 89 13.75 20.08 -17.30
C SER A 89 14.61 18.86 -17.60
N VAL A 90 15.92 19.08 -17.71
CA VAL A 90 16.92 18.00 -17.84
C VAL A 90 16.88 17.00 -16.67
N TRP A 91 16.17 17.33 -15.59
CA TRP A 91 16.02 16.53 -14.38
C TRP A 91 14.79 15.64 -14.37
N MET A 92 14.00 15.62 -15.45
CA MET A 92 12.74 14.88 -15.50
C MET A 92 12.94 13.38 -15.28
N GLU A 93 14.03 12.84 -15.81
CA GLU A 93 14.44 11.43 -15.74
C GLU A 93 15.42 11.15 -14.58
N ASN A 94 15.79 12.18 -13.82
CA ASN A 94 16.79 12.00 -12.76
C ASN A 94 16.23 11.35 -11.50
N LEU A 95 14.90 11.34 -11.32
CA LEU A 95 14.23 10.71 -10.20
C LEU A 95 13.37 9.56 -10.71
N GLU A 96 13.86 8.35 -10.51
CA GLU A 96 13.18 7.12 -10.90
C GLU A 96 12.81 6.30 -9.67
N VAL A 97 11.73 5.53 -9.75
CA VAL A 97 11.36 4.59 -8.69
C VAL A 97 12.28 3.38 -8.78
N GLU A 98 12.86 2.97 -7.66
CA GLU A 98 13.68 1.75 -7.62
C GLU A 98 12.84 0.53 -8.05
N GLN A 99 13.39 -0.27 -8.95
CA GLN A 99 12.78 -1.47 -9.49
C GLN A 99 13.44 -2.71 -8.88
N VAL A 100 12.64 -3.62 -8.32
CA VAL A 100 13.13 -4.81 -7.61
C VAL A 100 12.49 -6.09 -8.17
N ALA A 101 13.28 -7.16 -8.26
CA ALA A 101 12.79 -8.47 -8.68
C ALA A 101 11.67 -8.96 -7.74
N CYS A 102 10.56 -9.38 -8.33
CA CYS A 102 9.34 -9.77 -7.64
C CYS A 102 9.05 -11.26 -7.89
N SER A 103 9.79 -12.12 -7.20
CA SER A 103 9.53 -13.56 -7.16
C SER A 103 8.40 -13.87 -6.18
N ASP A 104 7.20 -13.34 -6.41
CA ASP A 104 6.11 -13.49 -5.43
C ASP A 104 5.50 -14.90 -5.52
N ALA A 105 6.18 -15.87 -4.91
CA ALA A 105 5.73 -17.25 -4.73
C ALA A 105 4.56 -17.38 -3.73
N SER A 106 4.13 -16.27 -3.10
CA SER A 106 3.10 -16.27 -2.04
C SER A 106 1.66 -16.34 -2.56
N ARG A 107 1.43 -16.13 -3.87
CA ARG A 107 0.14 -16.34 -4.54
C ARG A 107 0.26 -17.55 -5.46
N GLY A 108 -0.19 -18.71 -4.97
CA GLY A 108 0.02 -20.01 -5.58
C GLY A 108 -0.10 -20.07 -7.11
N ARG A 109 0.85 -20.78 -7.74
CA ARG A 109 0.93 -21.32 -9.12
C ARG A 109 0.57 -20.47 -10.35
N SER A 110 -0.04 -19.29 -10.23
CA SER A 110 -0.11 -18.29 -11.30
C SER A 110 -0.18 -16.92 -10.63
N SER A 111 0.71 -15.99 -10.94
CA SER A 111 0.35 -14.94 -11.91
C SER A 111 1.53 -14.07 -12.38
N PHE A 112 2.78 -14.37 -12.01
CA PHE A 112 3.94 -13.58 -12.46
C PHE A 112 5.08 -14.47 -12.93
N SER A 113 5.74 -14.05 -14.03
CA SER A 113 7.03 -14.60 -14.43
C SER A 113 8.01 -14.49 -13.26
N SER A 114 8.88 -15.49 -13.07
CA SER A 114 9.96 -15.44 -12.07
C SER A 114 10.85 -14.21 -12.20
N ASP A 115 10.83 -13.58 -13.39
CA ASP A 115 11.66 -12.44 -13.76
C ASP A 115 10.89 -11.11 -13.74
N ALA A 116 9.69 -11.07 -13.16
CA ALA A 116 8.91 -9.84 -13.09
C ALA A 116 9.60 -8.81 -12.19
N VAL A 117 9.88 -7.63 -12.74
CA VAL A 117 10.43 -6.49 -12.00
C VAL A 117 9.28 -5.53 -11.65
N ARG A 118 9.32 -4.94 -10.44
CA ARG A 118 8.28 -4.04 -9.93
C ARG A 118 8.86 -2.87 -9.13
N ASP A 119 8.14 -1.75 -9.13
CA ASP A 119 8.39 -0.60 -8.28
C ASP A 119 8.49 -1.01 -6.80
N ASN A 120 9.54 -0.57 -6.11
CA ASN A 120 9.77 -0.84 -4.69
C ASN A 120 8.87 0.02 -3.79
N TYR A 121 7.58 0.05 -4.08
CA TYR A 121 6.55 0.77 -3.35
C TYR A 121 5.68 -0.21 -2.56
N ARG A 122 5.91 -0.29 -1.25
CA ARG A 122 5.41 -1.37 -0.37
C ARG A 122 4.66 -0.83 0.83
N ALA A 123 3.65 -1.59 1.25
CA ALA A 123 3.07 -1.49 2.60
C ALA A 123 3.62 -2.61 3.48
N LEU A 124 4.18 -2.24 4.64
CA LEU A 124 4.64 -3.19 5.65
C LEU A 124 3.45 -3.69 6.45
N ASN A 125 2.88 -4.81 6.02
CA ASN A 125 1.62 -5.29 6.58
C ASN A 125 1.79 -5.69 8.05
N ASP A 126 2.64 -6.65 8.37
CA ASP A 126 2.62 -7.32 9.69
C ASP A 126 3.88 -7.13 10.54
N ASP A 127 4.92 -6.46 10.02
CA ASP A 127 6.16 -6.26 10.75
C ASP A 127 6.00 -5.20 11.86
N LEU A 128 5.19 -4.17 11.61
CA LEU A 128 4.89 -3.09 12.56
C LEU A 128 3.38 -2.95 12.76
N ARG A 129 2.88 -3.46 13.90
CA ARG A 129 1.43 -3.61 14.19
C ARG A 129 0.92 -2.75 15.35
N GLY A 130 1.73 -1.82 15.86
CA GLY A 130 1.34 -0.94 16.97
C GLY A 130 0.34 0.16 16.58
N SER A 131 0.19 0.43 15.29
CA SER A 131 -0.72 1.44 14.74
C SER A 131 -1.88 0.79 13.98
N ASP A 132 -2.98 1.53 13.83
CA ASP A 132 -4.08 1.21 12.92
C ASP A 132 -3.76 1.56 11.45
N HIS A 133 -2.57 2.11 11.21
CA HIS A 133 -1.96 2.27 9.90
C HIS A 133 -0.77 1.34 9.72
N SER A 134 -0.60 0.80 8.52
CA SER A 134 0.65 0.15 8.11
C SER A 134 1.63 1.17 7.55
N PRO A 135 2.92 1.10 7.92
CA PRO A 135 3.95 1.91 7.30
C PRO A 135 4.01 1.66 5.79
N VAL A 136 4.20 2.73 5.03
CA VAL A 136 4.38 2.71 3.59
C VAL A 136 5.78 3.20 3.27
N SER A 137 6.44 2.51 2.34
CA SER A 137 7.79 2.82 1.90
C SER A 137 7.85 2.82 0.38
N CYS A 138 8.65 3.73 -0.17
CA CYS A 138 9.01 3.77 -1.59
C CYS A 138 10.45 4.23 -1.70
N THR A 139 11.26 3.53 -2.49
CA THR A 139 12.63 3.92 -2.75
C THR A 139 12.74 4.56 -4.12
N PHE A 140 13.58 5.60 -4.22
CA PHE A 140 13.86 6.29 -5.47
C PHE A 140 15.37 6.29 -5.74
N LEU A 141 15.72 6.13 -7.01
CA LEU A 141 17.06 6.37 -7.53
C LEU A 141 17.13 7.82 -8.00
N TRP A 142 18.06 8.59 -7.44
CA TRP A 142 18.23 10.00 -7.79
C TRP A 142 19.61 10.27 -8.40
N ALA A 143 19.63 10.62 -9.68
CA ALA A 143 20.82 11.07 -10.38
C ALA A 143 21.06 12.57 -10.12
N VAL A 144 22.13 12.89 -9.40
CA VAL A 144 22.53 14.27 -9.11
C VAL A 144 23.71 14.63 -10.02
N GLN A 145 23.52 15.57 -10.94
CA GLN A 145 24.63 16.19 -11.66
C GLN A 145 25.22 17.27 -10.73
N ARG A 146 26.54 17.23 -10.55
CA ARG A 146 27.29 18.25 -9.79
C ARG A 146 27.68 19.40 -10.70
#